data_AF-A0A239RKK6-F1
#
_entry.id   AF-A0A239RKK6-F1
#
_cell.length_a   1.000
_cell.length_b   1.000
_cell.length_c   1.000
_cell.angle_alpha   90.00
_cell.angle_beta   90.00
_cell.angle_gamma   90.00
#
_symmetry.space_group_name_H-M   'P 1'
#
loop_
_entity.id
_entity.type
_entity.pdbx_description
1 polymer ?
#
loop_
_entity_poly.entity_id
_entity_poly.type
_entity_poly.pdbx_seq_one_letter_code
_entity_poly.pdbx_strand_id
1 'polypeptide(L)'
;MNLRLSLTLSAAFWALIAFAQTESEPKVKIGGTLRGKYEYQTNEKEGRFEVRTARVNVSGQISDKVSYKAEIDLCDEGKIKMLDAYTCIKPWRNFQFTIGQERVPFTIDAHRSPHQQYFANRSFIAKQVGNVRDVGAELAFTFHPGFPVNVRAGLFNGSGLTDQKDFWTNNINFSAKVVAMLPIGLDLQFSAQKIKPDHVDVMMYDAGMTFHRKGFIAEVEYLYKHYENNSFKAVNSFDSFISYDIPLKKCFFQKISPLVRYDFMSDHSDGKRYLNDKEDKAGSLVINDYKRSRVTGGVTLSINKPFVSDIRINYEKYFYDDRSLAKVSERDKFVIEVMTHF
;
A
#
# COMPACT_ATOMS: atom_id res chain seq x y z
N MET A 1 65.85 2.36 -21.93
CA MET A 1 64.95 2.45 -20.75
C MET A 1 63.55 2.70 -21.29
N ASN A 2 62.49 2.05 -20.76
CA ASN A 2 61.07 2.21 -21.15
C ASN A 2 60.40 1.12 -22.02
N LEU A 3 60.90 -0.12 -22.05
CA LEU A 3 60.07 -1.27 -22.49
C LEU A 3 59.61 -2.16 -21.31
N ARG A 4 60.32 -2.14 -20.18
CA ARG A 4 59.95 -2.87 -18.96
C ARG A 4 58.89 -2.18 -18.09
N LEU A 5 58.60 -0.90 -18.35
CA LEU A 5 57.58 -0.13 -17.61
C LEU A 5 56.17 -0.26 -18.21
N SER A 6 56.04 -0.55 -19.51
CA SER A 6 54.72 -0.68 -20.15
C SER A 6 54.08 -2.04 -19.90
N LEU A 7 54.87 -3.12 -19.83
CA LEU A 7 54.37 -4.46 -19.53
C LEU A 7 53.88 -4.60 -18.08
N THR A 8 54.51 -3.91 -17.12
CA THR A 8 54.08 -3.91 -15.71
C THR A 8 52.82 -3.07 -15.47
N LEU A 9 52.63 -1.95 -16.19
CA LEU A 9 51.37 -1.21 -16.15
C LEU A 9 50.21 -1.99 -16.78
N SER A 10 50.48 -2.74 -17.85
CA SER A 10 49.47 -3.55 -18.53
C SER A 10 49.00 -4.72 -17.66
N ALA A 11 49.93 -5.40 -16.99
CA ALA A 11 49.61 -6.49 -16.07
C ALA A 11 48.86 -6.01 -14.81
N ALA A 12 49.17 -4.80 -14.31
CA ALA A 12 48.43 -4.19 -13.20
C ALA A 12 47.00 -3.78 -13.60
N PHE A 13 46.79 -3.34 -14.85
CA PHE A 13 45.47 -3.00 -15.38
C PHE A 13 44.59 -4.24 -15.59
N TRP A 14 45.17 -5.36 -16.04
CA TRP A 14 44.47 -6.64 -16.14
C TRP A 14 44.21 -7.29 -14.78
N ALA A 15 45.11 -7.13 -13.80
CA ALA A 15 44.86 -7.57 -12.44
C ALA A 15 43.73 -6.76 -11.77
N LEU A 16 43.64 -5.45 -12.00
CA LEU A 16 42.56 -4.60 -11.50
C LEU A 16 41.18 -4.95 -12.10
N ILE A 17 41.13 -5.40 -13.35
CA ILE A 17 39.88 -5.88 -13.99
C ILE A 17 39.49 -7.27 -13.44
N ALA A 18 40.47 -8.14 -13.15
CA ALA A 18 40.22 -9.46 -12.58
C ALA A 18 39.75 -9.42 -11.11
N PHE A 19 40.15 -8.40 -10.33
CA PHE A 19 39.66 -8.19 -8.96
C PHE A 19 38.30 -7.48 -8.87
N ALA A 20 37.73 -7.02 -9.99
CA ALA A 20 36.40 -6.39 -10.02
C ALA A 20 35.25 -7.40 -10.22
N GLN A 21 35.54 -8.63 -10.66
CA GLN A 21 34.53 -9.69 -10.79
C GLN A 21 34.52 -10.59 -9.55
N THR A 22 34.09 -10.03 -8.43
CA THR A 22 33.34 -10.81 -7.45
C THR A 22 31.91 -10.28 -7.43
N GLU A 23 31.28 -10.20 -8.62
CA GLU A 23 29.87 -9.84 -8.72
C GLU A 23 29.06 -11.00 -8.16
N SER A 24 28.41 -10.79 -7.01
CA SER A 24 27.31 -11.63 -6.59
C SER A 24 26.30 -11.65 -7.74
N GLU A 25 25.99 -12.83 -8.29
CA GLU A 25 25.00 -12.94 -9.36
C GLU A 25 23.74 -12.11 -9.01
N PRO A 26 23.23 -11.28 -9.93
CA PRO A 26 22.07 -10.44 -9.66
C PRO A 26 20.89 -11.34 -9.32
N LYS A 27 20.47 -11.32 -8.06
CA LYS A 27 19.37 -12.15 -7.56
C LYS A 27 18.05 -11.58 -8.04
N VAL A 28 17.55 -12.11 -9.16
CA VAL A 28 16.19 -11.83 -9.64
C VAL A 28 15.20 -12.65 -8.81
N LYS A 29 14.16 -11.99 -8.33
CA LYS A 29 13.03 -12.58 -7.62
C LYS A 29 11.77 -12.29 -8.41
N ILE A 30 11.08 -13.35 -8.79
CA ILE A 30 9.73 -13.27 -9.32
C ILE A 30 8.80 -13.66 -8.19
N GLY A 31 7.75 -12.87 -7.98
CA GLY A 31 6.69 -13.23 -7.05
C GLY A 31 5.34 -12.76 -7.55
N GLY A 32 4.29 -13.18 -6.88
CA GLY A 32 2.94 -12.80 -7.26
C GLY A 32 1.90 -13.09 -6.20
N THR A 33 0.72 -12.51 -6.36
CA THR A 33 -0.42 -12.80 -5.49
C THR A 33 -1.70 -12.89 -6.32
N LEU A 34 -2.38 -14.02 -6.18
CA LEU A 34 -3.70 -14.27 -6.76
C LEU A 34 -4.74 -14.22 -5.64
N ARG A 35 -5.85 -13.52 -5.88
CA ARG A 35 -6.99 -13.48 -4.95
C ARG A 35 -8.28 -13.67 -5.74
N GLY A 36 -8.87 -14.84 -5.62
CA GLY A 36 -10.23 -15.11 -6.09
C GLY A 36 -11.19 -14.98 -4.92
N LYS A 37 -12.35 -14.36 -5.13
CA LYS A 37 -13.38 -14.28 -4.10
C LYS A 37 -14.78 -14.52 -4.63
N TYR A 38 -15.64 -14.98 -3.73
CA TYR A 38 -17.08 -15.01 -3.87
C TYR A 38 -17.69 -14.04 -2.84
N GLU A 39 -18.61 -13.20 -3.29
CA GLU A 39 -19.38 -12.31 -2.43
C GLU A 39 -20.87 -12.64 -2.56
N TYR A 40 -21.58 -12.66 -1.44
CA TYR A 40 -23.04 -12.87 -1.39
C TYR A 40 -23.71 -11.76 -0.59
N GLN A 41 -24.56 -10.98 -1.24
CA GLN A 41 -25.31 -9.88 -0.62
C GLN A 41 -26.60 -10.42 0.00
N THR A 42 -26.77 -10.17 1.29
CA THR A 42 -27.85 -10.83 2.06
C THR A 42 -29.22 -10.22 1.79
N ASN A 43 -29.31 -8.92 1.55
CA ASN A 43 -30.59 -8.24 1.31
C ASN A 43 -31.10 -8.48 -0.12
N GLU A 44 -30.20 -8.41 -1.09
CA GLU A 44 -30.48 -8.59 -2.53
C GLU A 44 -30.59 -10.06 -2.91
N LYS A 45 -30.01 -10.97 -2.11
CA LYS A 45 -29.89 -12.41 -2.39
C LYS A 45 -29.12 -12.69 -3.69
N GLU A 46 -28.14 -11.85 -3.97
CA GLU A 46 -27.30 -11.94 -5.17
C GLU A 46 -25.88 -12.36 -4.80
N GLY A 47 -25.29 -13.21 -5.64
CA GLY A 47 -23.91 -13.70 -5.49
C GLY A 47 -23.06 -13.38 -6.70
N ARG A 48 -21.76 -13.14 -6.49
CA ARG A 48 -20.81 -12.92 -7.59
C ARG A 48 -19.44 -13.52 -7.30
N PHE A 49 -18.80 -14.03 -8.34
CA PHE A 49 -17.38 -14.37 -8.36
C PHE A 49 -16.59 -13.18 -8.92
N GLU A 50 -15.44 -12.89 -8.31
CA GLU A 50 -14.56 -11.80 -8.73
C GLU A 50 -13.10 -12.23 -8.54
N VAL A 51 -12.26 -11.99 -9.54
CA VAL A 51 -10.82 -12.00 -9.34
C VAL A 51 -10.44 -10.63 -8.81
N ARG A 52 -10.12 -10.58 -7.52
CA ARG A 52 -9.83 -9.32 -6.83
C ARG A 52 -8.46 -8.76 -7.21
N THR A 53 -7.47 -9.61 -7.39
CA THR A 53 -6.11 -9.21 -7.77
C THR A 53 -5.42 -10.38 -8.45
N ALA A 54 -4.64 -10.09 -9.49
CA ALA A 54 -3.72 -11.03 -10.09
C ALA A 54 -2.37 -10.35 -10.32
N ARG A 55 -1.63 -10.16 -9.22
CA ARG A 55 -0.37 -9.42 -9.25
C ARG A 55 0.81 -10.31 -9.57
N VAL A 56 1.69 -9.76 -10.38
CA VAL A 56 3.02 -10.32 -10.66
C VAL A 56 4.03 -9.20 -10.48
N ASN A 57 5.13 -9.50 -9.80
CA ASN A 57 6.25 -8.59 -9.65
C ASN A 57 7.58 -9.28 -9.97
N VAL A 58 8.49 -8.47 -10.48
CA VAL A 58 9.91 -8.82 -10.63
C VAL A 58 10.70 -7.79 -9.84
N SER A 59 11.57 -8.26 -8.98
CA SER A 59 12.48 -7.41 -8.22
C SER A 59 13.86 -8.03 -8.18
N GLY A 60 14.88 -7.21 -8.00
CA GLY A 60 16.23 -7.73 -7.94
C GLY A 60 17.23 -6.69 -7.47
N GLN A 61 18.41 -7.20 -7.12
CA GLN A 61 19.56 -6.40 -6.77
C GLN A 61 20.61 -6.61 -7.85
N ILE A 62 20.94 -5.53 -8.57
CA ILE A 62 21.93 -5.54 -9.66
C ILE A 62 23.34 -5.44 -9.07
N SER A 63 23.50 -4.67 -7.99
CA SER A 63 24.73 -4.56 -7.21
C SER A 63 24.41 -4.27 -5.75
N ASP A 64 25.41 -4.28 -4.85
CA ASP A 64 25.24 -3.93 -3.43
C ASP A 64 24.50 -2.59 -3.19
N LYS A 65 24.56 -1.69 -4.17
CA LYS A 65 24.00 -0.34 -4.09
C LYS A 65 22.78 -0.12 -4.98
N VAL A 66 22.45 -1.03 -5.91
CA VAL A 66 21.39 -0.78 -6.90
C VAL A 66 20.39 -1.94 -6.92
N SER A 67 19.11 -1.60 -6.80
CA SER A 67 17.99 -2.55 -6.86
C SER A 67 16.82 -1.96 -7.64
N TYR A 68 15.90 -2.82 -8.09
CA TYR A 68 14.74 -2.41 -8.87
C TYR A 68 13.50 -3.21 -8.49
N LYS A 69 12.32 -2.69 -8.85
CA LYS A 69 11.04 -3.39 -8.77
C LYS A 69 10.15 -2.97 -9.95
N ALA A 70 9.53 -3.95 -10.58
CA ALA A 70 8.40 -3.78 -11.48
C ALA A 70 7.24 -4.66 -10.98
N GLU A 71 6.05 -4.08 -10.83
CA GLU A 71 4.84 -4.77 -10.38
C GLU A 71 3.64 -4.36 -11.25
N ILE A 72 2.91 -5.36 -11.73
CA ILE A 72 1.68 -5.20 -12.50
C ILE A 72 0.56 -5.99 -11.84
N ASP A 73 -0.65 -5.43 -11.83
CA ASP A 73 -1.88 -6.17 -11.56
C ASP A 73 -2.50 -6.56 -12.90
N LEU A 74 -2.47 -7.85 -13.22
CA LEU A 74 -3.05 -8.39 -14.44
C LEU A 74 -4.58 -8.47 -14.35
N CYS A 75 -5.16 -8.36 -13.15
CA CYS A 75 -6.60 -8.34 -12.94
C CYS A 75 -6.96 -7.70 -11.59
N ASP A 76 -7.11 -6.38 -11.55
CA ASP A 76 -7.70 -5.63 -10.45
C ASP A 76 -9.18 -5.41 -10.74
N GLU A 77 -10.03 -6.35 -10.28
CA GLU A 77 -11.48 -6.32 -10.52
C GLU A 77 -11.81 -6.25 -12.03
N GLY A 78 -11.03 -7.00 -12.84
CA GLY A 78 -11.19 -7.07 -14.30
C GLY A 78 -10.37 -6.03 -15.09
N LYS A 79 -9.56 -5.18 -14.45
CA LYS A 79 -8.73 -4.18 -15.13
C LYS A 79 -7.24 -4.45 -14.94
N ILE A 80 -6.46 -4.30 -16.01
CA ILE A 80 -4.99 -4.35 -15.95
C ILE A 80 -4.48 -2.99 -15.46
N LYS A 81 -3.55 -2.99 -14.51
CA LYS A 81 -2.95 -1.76 -13.95
C LYS A 81 -1.47 -1.94 -13.68
N MET A 82 -0.64 -1.01 -14.17
CA MET A 82 0.75 -0.90 -13.73
C MET A 82 0.76 -0.32 -12.31
N LEU A 83 1.45 -0.96 -11.37
CA LEU A 83 1.45 -0.54 -9.97
C LEU A 83 2.74 0.18 -9.61
N ASP A 84 3.86 -0.54 -9.60
CA ASP A 84 5.15 0.00 -9.17
C ASP A 84 6.19 -0.22 -10.27
N ALA A 85 6.98 0.81 -10.58
CA ALA A 85 8.05 0.78 -11.58
C ALA A 85 9.15 1.75 -11.15
N TYR A 86 10.14 1.26 -10.39
CA TYR A 86 11.17 2.12 -9.83
C TYR A 86 12.53 1.44 -9.70
N THR A 87 13.56 2.28 -9.58
CA THR A 87 14.92 1.89 -9.20
C THR A 87 15.28 2.53 -7.88
N CYS A 88 16.04 1.81 -7.07
CA CYS A 88 16.57 2.27 -5.79
C CYS A 88 18.09 2.25 -5.77
N ILE A 89 18.68 3.32 -5.23
CA ILE A 89 20.10 3.46 -4.95
C ILE A 89 20.30 3.49 -3.44
N LYS A 90 21.22 2.68 -2.93
CA LYS A 90 21.61 2.57 -1.51
C LYS A 90 23.09 2.89 -1.36
N PRO A 91 23.47 4.18 -1.31
CA PRO A 91 24.87 4.59 -1.15
C PRO A 91 25.50 4.05 0.16
N TRP A 92 24.70 3.92 1.22
CA TRP A 92 25.08 3.32 2.50
C TRP A 92 23.91 2.56 3.13
N ARG A 93 24.18 1.68 4.10
CA ARG A 93 23.23 0.69 4.66
C ARG A 93 21.91 1.29 5.16
N ASN A 94 21.94 2.51 5.67
CA ASN A 94 20.82 3.14 6.36
C ASN A 94 20.07 4.16 5.50
N PHE A 95 20.40 4.29 4.21
CA PHE A 95 19.77 5.26 3.31
C PHE A 95 19.43 4.62 1.98
N GLN A 96 18.28 5.02 1.46
CA GLN A 96 17.80 4.61 0.16
C GLN A 96 17.22 5.83 -0.55
N PHE A 97 17.63 6.02 -1.80
CA PHE A 97 16.99 6.90 -2.76
C PHE A 97 16.19 6.04 -3.74
N THR A 98 14.91 6.31 -3.90
CA THR A 98 14.03 5.67 -4.88
C THR A 98 13.61 6.70 -5.91
N ILE A 99 13.55 6.30 -7.18
CA ILE A 99 12.97 7.12 -8.26
C ILE A 99 12.15 6.26 -9.20
N GLY A 100 10.97 6.74 -9.55
CA GLY A 100 10.02 6.06 -10.43
C GLY A 100 8.59 6.13 -9.90
N GLN A 101 7.77 5.20 -10.37
CA GLN A 101 6.38 5.08 -9.97
C GLN A 101 6.26 4.14 -8.77
N GLU A 102 5.68 4.60 -7.68
CA GLU A 102 5.45 3.78 -6.49
C GLU A 102 4.19 4.20 -5.72
N ARG A 103 3.83 3.38 -4.73
CA ARG A 103 2.92 3.82 -3.67
C ARG A 103 3.64 4.79 -2.75
N VAL A 104 3.14 6.03 -2.72
CA VAL A 104 3.68 7.11 -1.89
C VAL A 104 3.61 6.75 -0.40
N PRO A 105 4.59 7.13 0.43
CA PRO A 105 4.70 6.72 1.83
C PRO A 105 3.67 7.43 2.73
N PHE A 106 2.48 6.84 2.85
CA PHE A 106 1.33 7.38 3.59
C PHE A 106 0.35 6.27 4.02
N THR A 107 -0.20 6.30 5.24
CA THR A 107 -1.09 5.25 5.84
C THR A 107 -0.40 3.91 6.14
N ILE A 108 -0.99 3.15 7.05
CA ILE A 108 -0.65 1.78 7.41
C ILE A 108 -1.32 0.79 6.45
N ASP A 109 -2.66 0.80 6.39
CA ASP A 109 -3.39 -0.27 5.70
C ASP A 109 -3.19 -0.24 4.18
N ALA A 110 -3.06 0.95 3.57
CA ALA A 110 -2.84 1.03 2.13
C ALA A 110 -1.48 0.42 1.73
N HIS A 111 -0.46 0.52 2.60
CA HIS A 111 0.91 0.05 2.33
C HIS A 111 1.05 -1.47 2.33
N ARG A 112 0.14 -2.19 2.98
CA ARG A 112 0.18 -3.65 3.01
C ARG A 112 -0.04 -4.25 1.62
N SER A 113 0.84 -5.17 1.27
CA SER A 113 0.68 -6.03 0.10
C SER A 113 -0.56 -6.93 0.25
N PRO A 114 -1.19 -7.39 -0.86
CA PRO A 114 -2.44 -8.14 -0.76
C PRO A 114 -2.37 -9.41 0.10
N HIS A 115 -1.22 -10.09 0.13
CA HIS A 115 -1.02 -11.28 0.96
C HIS A 115 -0.87 -10.94 2.46
N GLN A 116 -0.51 -9.70 2.81
CA GLN A 116 -0.35 -9.23 4.19
C GLN A 116 -1.64 -8.66 4.79
N GLN A 117 -2.71 -8.58 4.00
CA GLN A 117 -4.02 -8.10 4.43
C GLN A 117 -4.69 -9.10 5.36
N TYR A 118 -5.33 -8.64 6.43
CA TYR A 118 -6.05 -9.52 7.37
C TYR A 118 -7.45 -9.89 6.88
N PHE A 119 -8.10 -8.96 6.18
CA PHE A 119 -9.47 -9.09 5.68
C PHE A 119 -9.49 -9.20 4.16
N ALA A 120 -10.57 -9.77 3.61
CA ALA A 120 -10.75 -9.88 2.16
C ALA A 120 -10.90 -8.50 1.48
N ASN A 121 -11.64 -7.57 2.08
CA ASN A 121 -11.73 -6.19 1.59
C ASN A 121 -10.91 -5.24 2.46
N ARG A 122 -10.28 -4.25 1.82
CA ARG A 122 -9.52 -3.16 2.47
C ARG A 122 -10.39 -2.27 3.35
N SER A 123 -9.79 -1.58 4.31
CA SER A 123 -10.46 -0.54 5.11
C SER A 123 -10.88 0.66 4.26
N PHE A 124 -11.69 1.57 4.82
CA PHE A 124 -12.05 2.79 4.09
C PHE A 124 -10.86 3.73 3.87
N ILE A 125 -9.91 3.77 4.82
CA ILE A 125 -8.64 4.48 4.66
C ILE A 125 -7.90 3.97 3.42
N ALA A 126 -7.73 2.65 3.30
CA ALA A 126 -6.93 2.06 2.21
C ALA A 126 -7.65 1.93 0.87
N LYS A 127 -8.98 2.02 0.83
CA LYS A 127 -9.76 1.94 -0.42
C LYS A 127 -10.12 3.31 -0.98
N GLN A 128 -10.45 4.30 -0.15
CA GLN A 128 -10.99 5.58 -0.64
C GLN A 128 -10.16 6.80 -0.28
N VAL A 129 -9.47 6.82 0.86
CA VAL A 129 -8.92 8.09 1.38
C VAL A 129 -7.41 8.22 1.17
N GLY A 130 -6.62 7.19 1.48
CA GLY A 130 -5.16 7.29 1.62
C GLY A 130 -4.34 6.42 0.66
N ASN A 131 -4.97 5.78 -0.33
CA ASN A 131 -4.26 4.92 -1.29
C ASN A 131 -3.88 5.68 -2.56
N VAL A 132 -2.75 6.37 -2.50
CA VAL A 132 -2.19 7.12 -3.63
C VAL A 132 -0.99 6.37 -4.22
N ARG A 133 -0.88 6.37 -5.54
CA ARG A 133 0.33 5.99 -6.28
C ARG A 133 0.66 7.09 -7.25
N ASP A 134 1.95 7.35 -7.40
CA ASP A 134 2.43 8.46 -8.19
C ASP A 134 3.86 8.22 -8.67
N VAL A 135 4.31 9.06 -9.58
CA VAL A 135 5.68 9.08 -10.07
C VAL A 135 6.46 10.21 -9.39
N GLY A 136 7.66 9.90 -8.91
CA GLY A 136 8.47 10.84 -8.16
C GLY A 136 9.78 10.26 -7.66
N ALA A 137 10.29 10.88 -6.60
CA ALA A 137 11.49 10.44 -5.91
C ALA A 137 11.28 10.42 -4.38
N GLU A 138 11.87 9.45 -3.72
CA GLU A 138 11.76 9.24 -2.28
C GLU A 138 13.14 9.03 -1.64
N LEU A 139 13.31 9.58 -0.46
CA LEU A 139 14.38 9.26 0.48
C LEU A 139 13.85 8.44 1.64
N ALA A 140 14.50 7.33 1.94
CA ALA A 140 14.28 6.56 3.15
C ALA A 140 15.55 6.52 4.01
N PHE A 141 15.41 6.73 5.32
CA PHE A 141 16.49 6.67 6.28
C PHE A 141 16.10 5.89 7.53
N THR A 142 16.99 5.02 8.01
CA THR A 142 16.77 4.21 9.21
C THR A 142 17.82 4.52 10.27
N PHE A 143 17.38 4.84 11.49
CA PHE A 143 18.26 5.07 12.64
C PHE A 143 17.75 4.36 13.89
N HIS A 144 18.62 4.26 14.91
CA HIS A 144 18.40 3.39 16.07
C HIS A 144 18.70 4.12 17.40
N PRO A 145 17.80 4.97 17.92
CA PRO A 145 17.97 5.65 19.22
C PRO A 145 17.75 4.71 20.43
N GLY A 146 17.86 3.39 20.25
CA GLY A 146 17.46 2.34 21.21
C GLY A 146 16.41 1.37 20.64
N PHE A 147 15.77 1.74 19.54
CA PHE A 147 14.84 0.91 18.76
C PHE A 147 14.83 1.37 17.29
N PRO A 148 14.45 0.54 16.31
CA PRO A 148 14.44 0.96 14.90
C PRO A 148 13.41 2.05 14.62
N VAL A 149 13.86 3.13 13.97
CA VAL A 149 13.02 4.21 13.44
C VAL A 149 13.30 4.37 11.95
N ASN A 150 12.26 4.25 11.13
CA ASN A 150 12.31 4.44 9.69
C ASN A 150 11.60 5.74 9.31
N VAL A 151 12.25 6.58 8.53
CA VAL A 151 11.70 7.82 8.00
C VAL A 151 11.73 7.73 6.48
N ARG A 152 10.61 8.00 5.83
CA ARG A 152 10.47 8.09 4.37
C ARG A 152 9.92 9.46 4.03
N ALA A 153 10.45 10.11 3.01
CA ALA A 153 9.95 11.38 2.51
C ALA A 153 10.16 11.46 1.00
N GLY A 154 9.13 11.85 0.26
CA GLY A 154 9.20 11.92 -1.20
C GLY A 154 8.45 13.09 -1.78
N LEU A 155 8.84 13.43 -3.00
CA LEU A 155 8.23 14.44 -3.87
C LEU A 155 7.69 13.75 -5.12
N PHE A 156 6.47 14.09 -5.51
CA PHE A 156 5.74 13.41 -6.58
C PHE A 156 5.01 14.42 -7.47
N ASN A 157 4.74 14.02 -8.72
CA ASN A 157 4.14 14.91 -9.71
C ASN A 157 2.67 15.24 -9.41
N GLY A 158 1.88 14.27 -8.98
CA GLY A 158 0.43 14.35 -8.88
C GLY A 158 -0.33 13.85 -10.11
N SER A 159 0.38 13.36 -11.12
CA SER A 159 -0.23 12.77 -12.32
C SER A 159 -0.89 11.42 -12.08
N GLY A 160 -0.58 10.77 -10.96
CA GLY A 160 -1.04 9.42 -10.69
C GLY A 160 -0.34 8.39 -11.59
N LEU A 161 -1.05 7.30 -11.91
CA LEU A 161 -0.46 6.14 -12.59
C LEU A 161 -0.31 6.31 -14.11
N THR A 162 -1.21 7.03 -14.78
CA THR A 162 -1.33 6.96 -16.25
C THR A 162 -0.94 8.25 -16.96
N ASP A 163 -1.15 9.40 -16.33
CA ASP A 163 -1.13 10.68 -17.03
C ASP A 163 0.24 11.33 -16.96
N GLN A 164 1.31 10.57 -17.23
CA GLN A 164 2.69 11.01 -16.93
C GLN A 164 3.38 11.75 -18.08
N LYS A 165 3.10 11.37 -19.33
CA LYS A 165 3.90 11.79 -20.50
C LYS A 165 3.91 13.31 -20.71
N ASP A 166 2.73 13.94 -20.64
CA ASP A 166 2.54 15.35 -20.95
C ASP A 166 2.21 16.18 -19.70
N PHE A 167 2.51 15.65 -18.51
CA PHE A 167 2.19 16.30 -17.23
C PHE A 167 3.37 17.09 -16.71
N TRP A 168 3.42 18.36 -17.12
CA TRP A 168 4.35 19.35 -16.62
C TRP A 168 3.68 20.15 -15.49
N THR A 169 4.25 20.12 -14.29
CA THR A 169 3.66 20.75 -13.10
C THR A 169 4.67 21.60 -12.34
N ASN A 170 4.18 22.71 -11.78
CA ASN A 170 4.88 23.50 -10.76
C ASN A 170 4.31 23.25 -9.35
N ASN A 171 3.32 22.38 -9.24
CA ASN A 171 2.63 22.03 -7.99
C ASN A 171 3.01 20.61 -7.60
N ILE A 172 4.14 20.49 -6.92
CA ILE A 172 4.68 19.20 -6.47
C ILE A 172 3.88 18.71 -5.25
N ASN A 173 3.52 17.43 -5.27
CA ASN A 173 2.96 16.71 -4.14
C ASN A 173 4.10 16.20 -3.24
N PHE A 174 3.85 16.07 -1.95
CA PHE A 174 4.81 15.46 -1.03
C PHE A 174 4.15 14.44 -0.13
N SER A 175 4.94 13.49 0.34
CA SER A 175 4.51 12.51 1.33
C SER A 175 5.66 12.20 2.27
N ALA A 176 5.39 12.18 3.57
CA ALA A 176 6.35 11.80 4.58
C ALA A 176 5.73 10.81 5.55
N LYS A 177 6.51 9.81 5.97
CA LYS A 177 6.09 8.77 6.91
C LYS A 177 7.21 8.43 7.87
N VAL A 178 6.86 8.29 9.15
CA VAL A 178 7.74 7.81 10.21
C VAL A 178 7.15 6.55 10.81
N VAL A 179 7.98 5.53 11.01
CA VAL A 179 7.62 4.26 11.66
C VAL A 179 8.63 3.97 12.76
N ALA A 180 8.17 3.92 14.01
CA ALA A 180 8.97 3.56 15.18
C ALA A 180 8.55 2.19 15.70
N MET A 181 9.48 1.23 15.74
CA MET A 181 9.22 -0.16 16.17
C MET A 181 9.71 -0.37 17.61
N LEU A 182 8.83 -0.20 18.60
CA LEU A 182 9.19 -0.24 20.02
C LEU A 182 9.39 -1.69 20.51
N PRO A 183 10.32 -1.94 21.45
CA PRO A 183 10.69 -3.29 21.88
C PRO A 183 9.60 -4.02 22.70
N ILE A 184 8.46 -3.38 22.93
CA ILE A 184 7.30 -3.95 23.63
C ILE A 184 6.28 -4.61 22.69
N GLY A 185 6.63 -4.76 21.40
CA GLY A 185 5.71 -5.24 20.36
C GLY A 185 4.70 -4.18 19.95
N LEU A 186 5.10 -2.91 19.97
CA LEU A 186 4.26 -1.76 19.60
C LEU A 186 4.95 -0.97 18.48
N ASP A 187 4.31 -0.88 17.34
CA ASP A 187 4.76 -0.04 16.23
C ASP A 187 3.91 1.24 16.22
N LEU A 188 4.57 2.40 16.16
CA LEU A 188 3.93 3.70 16.01
C LEU A 188 4.20 4.24 14.62
N GLN A 189 3.17 4.78 13.96
CA GLN A 189 3.26 5.31 12.61
C GLN A 189 2.60 6.67 12.53
N PHE A 190 3.28 7.60 11.87
CA PHE A 190 2.77 8.93 11.57
C PHE A 190 3.09 9.25 10.13
N SER A 191 2.13 9.82 9.40
CA SER A 191 2.38 10.27 8.04
C SER A 191 1.63 11.56 7.69
N ALA A 192 2.19 12.32 6.76
CA ALA A 192 1.62 13.56 6.26
C ALA A 192 1.79 13.59 4.74
N GLN A 193 0.77 14.06 4.04
CA GLN A 193 0.74 14.08 2.59
C GLN A 193 -0.03 15.28 2.06
N LYS A 194 0.53 15.94 1.05
CA LYS A 194 -0.14 16.94 0.23
C LYS A 194 -0.42 16.36 -1.15
N ILE A 195 -1.66 16.50 -1.61
CA ILE A 195 -2.05 16.27 -3.01
C ILE A 195 -2.77 17.49 -3.58
N LYS A 196 -2.67 17.72 -4.89
CA LYS A 196 -3.46 18.72 -5.60
C LYS A 196 -4.15 18.11 -6.82
N PRO A 197 -5.34 17.50 -6.66
CA PRO A 197 -6.03 16.78 -7.73
C PRO A 197 -6.56 17.70 -8.86
N ASP A 198 -6.87 18.96 -8.54
CA ASP A 198 -7.31 20.00 -9.48
C ASP A 198 -6.73 21.36 -9.03
N HIS A 199 -7.56 22.26 -8.48
CA HIS A 199 -7.16 23.62 -8.12
C HIS A 199 -6.95 23.82 -6.62
N VAL A 200 -7.53 22.94 -5.79
CA VAL A 200 -7.48 22.98 -4.32
C VAL A 200 -6.35 22.10 -3.81
N ASP A 201 -5.50 22.65 -2.94
CA ASP A 201 -4.56 21.84 -2.18
C ASP A 201 -5.29 21.02 -1.10
N VAL A 202 -4.97 19.73 -1.01
CA VAL A 202 -5.55 18.81 -0.04
C VAL A 202 -4.44 18.22 0.80
N MET A 203 -4.54 18.42 2.10
CA MET A 203 -3.51 18.01 3.05
C MET A 203 -4.08 16.99 4.02
N MET A 204 -3.35 15.89 4.17
CA MET A 204 -3.76 14.69 4.87
C MET A 204 -2.73 14.34 5.93
N TYR A 205 -3.22 13.96 7.11
CA TYR A 205 -2.43 13.49 8.22
C TYR A 205 -2.97 12.15 8.65
N ASP A 206 -2.06 11.24 8.99
CA ASP A 206 -2.38 9.90 9.41
C ASP A 206 -1.54 9.54 10.63
N ALA A 207 -2.17 8.88 11.58
CA ALA A 207 -1.53 8.39 12.79
C ALA A 207 -2.13 7.03 13.14
N GLY A 208 -1.27 6.08 13.47
CA GLY A 208 -1.74 4.77 13.89
C GLY A 208 -0.71 4.01 14.71
N MET A 209 -1.19 2.93 15.32
CA MET A 209 -0.38 2.06 16.14
C MET A 209 -0.78 0.61 15.94
N THR A 210 0.21 -0.27 15.94
CA THR A 210 0.03 -1.72 15.79
C THR A 210 0.68 -2.42 16.97
N PHE A 211 -0.12 -3.09 17.81
CA PHE A 211 0.38 -3.94 18.88
C PHE A 211 0.40 -5.39 18.42
N HIS A 212 1.51 -6.10 18.64
CA HIS A 212 1.66 -7.50 18.31
C HIS A 212 2.36 -8.26 19.44
N ARG A 213 1.72 -9.29 20.00
CA ARG A 213 2.31 -10.13 21.05
C ARG A 213 1.70 -11.51 21.10
N LYS A 214 2.54 -12.56 21.01
CA LYS A 214 2.14 -13.98 21.15
C LYS A 214 0.91 -14.37 20.30
N GLY A 215 0.86 -13.89 19.06
CA GLY A 215 -0.23 -14.16 18.12
C GLY A 215 -1.44 -13.22 18.24
N PHE A 216 -1.51 -12.38 19.27
CA PHE A 216 -2.47 -11.29 19.33
C PHE A 216 -1.96 -10.09 18.53
N ILE A 217 -2.80 -9.54 17.67
CA ILE A 217 -2.54 -8.34 16.89
C ILE A 217 -3.73 -7.39 17.08
N ALA A 218 -3.43 -6.14 17.40
CA ALA A 218 -4.41 -5.07 17.44
C ALA A 218 -3.85 -3.86 16.70
N GLU A 219 -4.68 -3.22 15.90
CA GLU A 219 -4.30 -2.02 15.17
C GLU A 219 -5.39 -0.96 15.27
N VAL A 220 -4.95 0.29 15.32
CA VAL A 220 -5.80 1.45 15.11
C VAL A 220 -5.08 2.44 14.22
N GLU A 221 -5.82 3.02 13.28
CA GLU A 221 -5.36 4.02 12.31
C GLU A 221 -6.42 5.12 12.20
N TYR A 222 -5.98 6.37 12.21
CA TYR A 222 -6.83 7.54 12.05
C TYR A 222 -6.22 8.48 11.02
N LEU A 223 -7.05 8.89 10.05
CA LEU A 223 -6.68 9.79 8.97
C LEU A 223 -7.59 11.03 8.99
N TYR A 224 -6.96 12.19 9.01
CA TYR A 224 -7.60 13.50 8.87
C TYR A 224 -7.19 14.16 7.56
N LYS A 225 -8.17 14.53 6.72
CA LYS A 225 -7.97 15.15 5.40
C LYS A 225 -8.69 16.49 5.38
N HIS A 226 -7.98 17.56 5.06
CA HIS A 226 -8.54 18.90 4.96
C HIS A 226 -8.22 19.55 3.62
N TYR A 227 -9.11 20.45 3.20
CA TYR A 227 -9.08 21.12 1.91
C TYR A 227 -8.73 22.57 2.11
N GLU A 228 -7.88 23.11 1.24
CA GLU A 228 -7.48 24.50 1.25
C GLU A 228 -8.70 25.44 1.30
N ASN A 229 -8.58 26.50 2.10
CA ASN A 229 -9.63 27.50 2.33
C ASN A 229 -10.98 26.93 2.81
N ASN A 230 -10.98 25.72 3.39
CA ASN A 230 -12.20 25.00 3.77
C ASN A 230 -13.18 24.82 2.59
N SER A 231 -12.65 24.67 1.37
CA SER A 231 -13.43 24.47 0.15
C SER A 231 -14.31 23.21 0.16
N PHE A 232 -14.03 22.27 1.07
CA PHE A 232 -14.91 21.16 1.42
C PHE A 232 -14.72 20.80 2.91
N LYS A 233 -15.72 20.16 3.51
CA LYS A 233 -15.67 19.74 4.92
C LYS A 233 -14.55 18.71 5.13
N ALA A 234 -13.77 18.87 6.20
CA ALA A 234 -12.69 17.93 6.48
C ALA A 234 -13.20 16.48 6.62
N VAL A 235 -12.45 15.54 6.04
CA VAL A 235 -12.75 14.11 6.10
C VAL A 235 -12.02 13.50 7.30
N ASN A 236 -12.77 12.74 8.09
CA ASN A 236 -12.24 11.94 9.18
C ASN A 236 -12.46 10.48 8.81
N SER A 237 -11.40 9.69 8.84
CA SER A 237 -11.45 8.26 8.55
C SER A 237 -10.73 7.49 9.65
N PHE A 238 -11.29 6.35 10.03
CA PHE A 238 -10.84 5.55 11.15
C PHE A 238 -10.90 4.08 10.77
N ASP A 239 -9.88 3.34 11.15
CA ASP A 239 -9.82 1.88 11.01
C ASP A 239 -9.25 1.28 12.29
N SER A 240 -9.90 0.25 12.81
CA SER A 240 -9.32 -0.54 13.90
C SER A 240 -9.69 -2.00 13.78
N PHE A 241 -8.75 -2.87 14.11
CA PHE A 241 -9.02 -4.30 14.11
C PHE A 241 -8.26 -5.03 15.21
N ILE A 242 -8.77 -6.20 15.53
CA ILE A 242 -8.07 -7.20 16.35
C ILE A 242 -8.08 -8.55 15.62
N SER A 243 -7.00 -9.30 15.79
CA SER A 243 -6.83 -10.65 15.27
C SER A 243 -6.08 -11.49 16.31
N TYR A 244 -6.47 -12.75 16.46
CA TYR A 244 -5.78 -13.67 17.35
C TYR A 244 -5.41 -14.97 16.64
N ASP A 245 -4.12 -15.27 16.60
CA ASP A 245 -3.58 -16.42 15.93
C ASP A 245 -3.62 -17.69 16.80
N ILE A 246 -4.46 -18.66 16.42
CA ILE A 246 -4.58 -19.95 17.10
C ILE A 246 -3.84 -21.02 16.28
N PRO A 247 -2.65 -21.50 16.72
CA PRO A 247 -1.91 -22.52 16.00
C PRO A 247 -2.64 -23.87 16.07
N LEU A 248 -2.71 -24.57 14.94
CA LEU A 248 -3.23 -25.93 14.86
C LEU A 248 -2.08 -26.93 14.76
N LYS A 249 -2.20 -28.07 15.45
CA LYS A 249 -1.22 -29.16 15.38
C LYS A 249 -1.79 -30.28 14.51
N LYS A 250 -1.03 -30.72 13.51
CA LYS A 250 -1.33 -31.92 12.69
C LYS A 250 -2.63 -31.84 11.85
N CYS A 251 -2.95 -30.68 11.29
CA CYS A 251 -4.09 -30.48 10.38
C CYS A 251 -3.62 -29.91 9.03
N PHE A 252 -4.49 -29.95 8.01
CA PHE A 252 -4.27 -29.28 6.72
C PHE A 252 -4.03 -27.77 6.89
N PHE A 253 -4.77 -27.13 7.81
CA PHE A 253 -4.54 -25.75 8.22
C PHE A 253 -3.51 -25.70 9.35
N GLN A 254 -2.54 -24.79 9.25
CA GLN A 254 -1.53 -24.54 10.28
C GLN A 254 -2.03 -23.58 11.37
N LYS A 255 -3.02 -22.75 11.06
CA LYS A 255 -3.55 -21.73 11.96
C LYS A 255 -4.99 -21.35 11.61
N ILE A 256 -5.77 -21.02 12.64
CA ILE A 256 -7.04 -20.31 12.53
C ILE A 256 -6.89 -18.95 13.21
N SER A 257 -7.35 -17.89 12.56
CA SER A 257 -7.32 -16.54 13.11
C SER A 257 -8.72 -15.93 13.08
N PRO A 258 -9.49 -15.93 14.19
CA PRO A 258 -10.64 -15.06 14.33
C PRO A 258 -10.21 -13.59 14.32
N LEU A 259 -10.98 -12.75 13.65
CA LEU A 259 -10.69 -11.32 13.51
C LEU A 259 -11.97 -10.49 13.42
N VAL A 260 -11.89 -9.26 13.91
CA VAL A 260 -12.96 -8.25 13.78
C VAL A 260 -12.34 -6.88 13.50
N ARG A 261 -13.00 -6.11 12.63
CA ARG A 261 -12.62 -4.75 12.26
C ARG A 261 -13.83 -3.83 12.35
N TYR A 262 -13.57 -2.60 12.75
CA TYR A 262 -14.45 -1.47 12.59
C TYR A 262 -13.76 -0.41 11.74
N ASP A 263 -14.43 0.03 10.68
CA ASP A 263 -13.95 1.11 9.82
C ASP A 263 -15.03 2.17 9.61
N PHE A 264 -14.63 3.45 9.58
CA PHE A 264 -15.51 4.61 9.45
C PHE A 264 -14.89 5.66 8.54
N MET A 265 -15.73 6.36 7.78
CA MET A 265 -15.33 7.51 6.99
C MET A 265 -16.49 8.52 6.98
N SER A 266 -16.18 9.81 7.15
CA SER A 266 -17.15 10.89 6.90
C SER A 266 -17.33 11.15 5.39
N ASP A 267 -18.20 12.09 5.03
CA ASP A 267 -18.38 12.47 3.63
C ASP A 267 -17.04 12.87 3.00
N HIS A 268 -16.79 12.35 1.80
CA HIS A 268 -15.50 12.46 1.14
C HIS A 268 -15.63 13.09 -0.25
N SER A 269 -14.67 13.96 -0.56
CA SER A 269 -14.44 14.50 -1.89
C SER A 269 -13.03 14.11 -2.37
N ASP A 270 -12.89 13.86 -3.67
CA ASP A 270 -11.62 13.56 -4.34
C ASP A 270 -10.80 14.83 -4.61
N GLY A 271 -11.34 16.01 -4.28
CA GLY A 271 -10.69 17.29 -4.50
C GLY A 271 -10.85 17.82 -5.93
N LYS A 272 -11.69 17.19 -6.76
CA LYS A 272 -12.03 17.66 -8.10
C LYS A 272 -13.35 18.41 -8.11
N ARG A 273 -13.50 19.30 -9.10
CA ARG A 273 -14.75 20.03 -9.33
C ARG A 273 -15.68 19.27 -10.26
N TYR A 274 -16.97 19.30 -9.93
CA TYR A 274 -18.02 18.71 -10.72
C TYR A 274 -19.14 19.71 -11.01
N LEU A 275 -19.71 19.61 -12.22
CA LEU A 275 -20.93 20.30 -12.66
C LEU A 275 -21.78 19.29 -13.43
N ASN A 276 -23.04 19.11 -13.03
CA ASN A 276 -23.95 18.11 -13.62
C ASN A 276 -23.32 16.70 -13.69
N ASP A 277 -22.73 16.26 -12.56
CA ASP A 277 -22.08 14.95 -12.40
C ASP A 277 -20.89 14.66 -13.33
N LYS A 278 -20.29 15.71 -13.91
CA LYS A 278 -19.09 15.61 -14.75
C LYS A 278 -17.99 16.53 -14.23
N GLU A 279 -16.74 16.10 -14.37
CA GLU A 279 -15.58 16.92 -14.03
C GLU A 279 -15.59 18.20 -14.89
N ASP A 280 -15.64 19.36 -14.23
CA ASP A 280 -15.75 20.66 -14.91
C ASP A 280 -15.04 21.75 -14.11
N LYS A 281 -14.26 22.60 -14.78
CA LYS A 281 -13.54 23.71 -14.15
C LYS A 281 -14.48 24.79 -13.59
N ALA A 282 -15.71 24.90 -14.07
CA ALA A 282 -16.72 25.81 -13.52
C ALA A 282 -17.48 25.20 -12.33
N GLY A 283 -17.22 23.93 -11.99
CA GLY A 283 -17.92 23.21 -10.94
C GLY A 283 -17.46 23.51 -9.51
N SER A 284 -17.95 22.71 -8.57
CA SER A 284 -17.58 22.76 -7.16
C SER A 284 -17.19 21.36 -6.64
N LEU A 285 -16.53 21.29 -5.49
CA LEU A 285 -16.24 20.01 -4.85
C LEU A 285 -17.56 19.38 -4.36
N VAL A 286 -17.77 18.11 -4.68
CA VAL A 286 -18.97 17.36 -4.31
C VAL A 286 -18.61 16.16 -3.43
N ILE A 287 -19.62 15.62 -2.74
CA ILE A 287 -19.52 14.33 -2.06
C ILE A 287 -19.53 13.24 -3.13
N ASN A 288 -18.39 12.57 -3.35
CA ASN A 288 -18.31 11.39 -4.22
C ASN A 288 -18.39 10.08 -3.45
N ASP A 289 -18.22 10.16 -2.13
CA ASP A 289 -18.40 9.02 -1.27
C ASP A 289 -19.00 9.42 0.07
N TYR A 290 -20.18 8.87 0.35
CA TYR A 290 -20.99 9.26 1.50
C TYR A 290 -20.48 8.64 2.79
N LYS A 291 -20.68 9.38 3.88
CA LYS A 291 -20.37 8.97 5.25
C LYS A 291 -20.98 7.60 5.58
N ARG A 292 -20.18 6.74 6.20
CA ARG A 292 -20.61 5.41 6.67
C ARG A 292 -19.64 4.80 7.66
N SER A 293 -20.09 3.76 8.35
CA SER A 293 -19.22 2.81 9.04
C SER A 293 -19.48 1.38 8.58
N ARG A 294 -18.53 0.49 8.85
CA ARG A 294 -18.63 -0.94 8.61
C ARG A 294 -18.04 -1.71 9.78
N VAL A 295 -18.73 -2.77 10.16
CA VAL A 295 -18.18 -3.82 11.03
C VAL A 295 -17.92 -5.04 10.16
N THR A 296 -16.69 -5.56 10.21
CA THR A 296 -16.31 -6.80 9.54
C THR A 296 -15.95 -7.84 10.59
N GLY A 297 -16.65 -8.96 10.63
CA GLY A 297 -16.31 -10.11 11.48
C GLY A 297 -15.94 -11.31 10.63
N GLY A 298 -14.98 -12.11 11.06
CA GLY A 298 -14.60 -13.28 10.26
C GLY A 298 -13.55 -14.18 10.87
N VAL A 299 -13.12 -15.13 10.03
CA VAL A 299 -12.07 -16.08 10.33
C VAL A 299 -11.17 -16.26 9.12
N THR A 300 -9.86 -16.35 9.35
CA THR A 300 -8.87 -16.71 8.36
C THR A 300 -8.31 -18.10 8.66
N LEU A 301 -8.32 -18.97 7.67
CA LEU A 301 -7.75 -20.32 7.72
C LEU A 301 -6.45 -20.33 6.90
N SER A 302 -5.30 -20.51 7.55
CA SER A 302 -4.00 -20.47 6.90
C SER A 302 -3.47 -21.87 6.62
N ILE A 303 -3.09 -22.13 5.36
CA ILE A 303 -2.61 -23.44 4.89
C ILE A 303 -1.10 -23.57 5.10
N ASN A 304 -0.31 -22.55 4.72
CA ASN A 304 1.15 -22.61 4.85
C ASN A 304 1.78 -21.25 5.23
N LYS A 305 2.89 -21.30 5.97
CA LYS A 305 3.64 -20.13 6.42
C LYS A 305 4.89 -19.87 5.57
N PRO A 306 5.30 -18.60 5.41
CA PRO A 306 4.55 -17.39 5.74
C PRO A 306 3.54 -17.05 4.61
N PHE A 307 2.25 -16.96 4.94
CA PHE A 307 1.13 -16.50 4.08
C PHE A 307 1.19 -16.92 2.60
N VAL A 308 1.40 -18.21 2.33
CA VAL A 308 1.45 -18.73 0.95
C VAL A 308 0.04 -18.99 0.43
N SER A 309 -0.88 -19.45 1.29
CA SER A 309 -2.28 -19.61 0.92
C SER A 309 -3.20 -19.51 2.13
N ASP A 310 -4.19 -18.62 2.02
CA ASP A 310 -5.21 -18.39 3.05
C ASP A 310 -6.61 -18.48 2.46
N ILE A 311 -7.54 -19.00 3.27
CA ILE A 311 -8.97 -18.88 3.02
C ILE A 311 -9.53 -17.89 4.04
N ARG A 312 -10.10 -16.78 3.57
CA ARG A 312 -10.67 -15.73 4.42
C ARG A 312 -12.17 -15.75 4.28
N ILE A 313 -12.87 -15.88 5.41
CA ILE A 313 -14.32 -15.90 5.47
C ILE A 313 -14.74 -14.71 6.32
N ASN A 314 -15.39 -13.72 5.70
CA ASN A 314 -15.79 -12.48 6.36
C ASN A 314 -17.28 -12.22 6.16
N TYR A 315 -17.90 -11.59 7.14
CA TYR A 315 -19.19 -10.94 7.03
C TYR A 315 -18.99 -9.45 7.25
N GLU A 316 -19.49 -8.65 6.32
CA GLU A 316 -19.42 -7.20 6.35
C GLU A 316 -20.83 -6.64 6.56
N LYS A 317 -20.99 -5.82 7.60
CA LYS A 317 -22.23 -5.07 7.87
C LYS A 317 -21.96 -3.59 7.71
N TYR A 318 -22.70 -2.95 6.81
CA TYR A 318 -22.56 -1.54 6.49
C TYR A 318 -23.64 -0.70 7.19
N PHE A 319 -23.24 0.46 7.66
CA PHE A 319 -24.11 1.43 8.35
C PHE A 319 -24.03 2.76 7.62
N TYR A 320 -25.11 3.08 6.91
CA TYR A 320 -25.36 4.38 6.31
C TYR A 320 -26.49 5.08 7.05
N ASP A 321 -26.44 6.41 7.10
CA ASP A 321 -27.54 7.23 7.60
C ASP A 321 -28.78 7.05 6.70
N ASP A 322 -28.58 7.03 5.37
CA ASP A 322 -29.58 6.61 4.38
C ASP A 322 -29.03 5.48 3.52
N ARG A 323 -29.74 4.34 3.53
CA ARG A 323 -29.38 3.15 2.76
C ARG A 323 -29.46 3.36 1.25
N SER A 324 -30.24 4.32 0.76
CA SER A 324 -30.34 4.63 -0.68
C SER A 324 -29.00 5.07 -1.27
N LEU A 325 -28.10 5.62 -0.44
CA LEU A 325 -26.78 6.10 -0.80
C LEU A 325 -25.74 4.96 -0.90
N ALA A 326 -26.08 3.74 -0.46
CA ALA A 326 -25.16 2.62 -0.47
C ALA A 326 -24.92 2.09 -1.90
N LYS A 327 -23.66 2.18 -2.34
CA LYS A 327 -23.20 1.56 -3.59
C LYS A 327 -23.46 0.06 -3.53
N VAL A 328 -23.70 -0.57 -4.69
CA VAL A 328 -23.97 -2.04 -4.76
C VAL A 328 -22.86 -2.82 -4.05
N SER A 329 -21.59 -2.45 -4.20
CA SER A 329 -20.46 -3.15 -3.56
C SER A 329 -20.32 -2.90 -2.05
N GLU A 330 -21.14 -2.02 -1.46
CA GLU A 330 -21.06 -1.52 -0.08
C GLU A 330 -22.32 -1.86 0.72
N ARG A 331 -22.91 -3.02 0.41
CA ARG A 331 -24.06 -3.58 1.10
C ARG A 331 -23.64 -4.78 1.95
N ASP A 332 -24.50 -5.14 2.90
CA ASP A 332 -24.29 -6.26 3.81
C ASP A 332 -24.00 -7.56 3.02
N LYS A 333 -22.87 -8.21 3.31
CA LYS A 333 -22.41 -9.33 2.49
C LYS A 333 -21.52 -10.32 3.23
N PHE A 334 -21.58 -11.57 2.80
CA PHE A 334 -20.55 -12.56 3.06
C PHE A 334 -19.48 -12.50 1.98
N VAL A 335 -18.23 -12.70 2.37
CA VAL A 335 -17.07 -12.74 1.48
C VAL A 335 -16.27 -13.99 1.80
N ILE A 336 -16.03 -14.80 0.79
CA ILE A 336 -15.10 -15.94 0.86
C ILE A 336 -13.99 -15.67 -0.15
N GLU A 337 -12.77 -15.51 0.33
CA GLU A 337 -11.59 -15.28 -0.50
C GLU A 337 -10.60 -16.43 -0.37
N VAL A 338 -10.05 -16.86 -1.50
CA VAL A 338 -8.88 -17.73 -1.56
C VAL A 338 -7.72 -16.89 -2.09
N MET A 339 -6.69 -16.73 -1.27
CA MET A 339 -5.47 -15.99 -1.60
C MET A 339 -4.32 -16.97 -1.76
N THR A 340 -3.52 -16.80 -2.81
CA THR A 340 -2.27 -17.54 -3.01
C THR A 340 -1.14 -16.56 -3.33
N HIS A 341 -0.03 -16.68 -2.61
CA HIS A 341 1.22 -15.94 -2.83
C HIS A 341 2.32 -16.92 -3.24
N PHE A 342 3.11 -16.55 -4.25
CA PHE A 342 4.23 -17.34 -4.76
C PHE A 342 5.44 -16.45 -5.03
#